data_AF-A0A441Y631-F1
#
_entry.id   AF-A0A441Y631-F1
#
_cell.length_a   1.000
_cell.length_b   1.000
_cell.length_c   1.000
_cell.angle_alpha   90.00
_cell.angle_beta   90.00
_cell.angle_gamma   90.00
#
_symmetry.space_group_name_H-M   'P 1'
#
loop_
_entity.id
_entity.type
_entity.pdbx_description
1 polymer ?
#
loop_
_entity_poly.entity_id
_entity_poly.type
_entity_poly.pdbx_seq_one_letter_code
_entity_poly.pdbx_strand_id
1 'polypeptide(L)'
;MLRNLLILGVLAVASASFPMLYQSNPQMFEGLLKSAVGTRPAVETDLNLAAVPDRPAQPLGRKVVIAADARGHFTSAFKLNGRTVDGMIDTGATLVAINGSTARRIGISLNASDFKHQVNTANGAIKAALV
;
A
#
# COMPACT_ATOMS: atom_id res chain seq x y z
N MET A 1 -21.58 41.72 20.94
CA MET A 1 -21.58 40.48 21.76
C MET A 1 -22.95 39.81 21.82
N LEU A 2 -24.06 40.57 21.88
CA LEU A 2 -25.42 40.02 21.88
C LEU A 2 -25.78 39.17 20.65
N ARG A 3 -25.29 39.54 19.45
CA ARG A 3 -25.49 38.77 18.21
C ARG A 3 -24.86 37.37 18.26
N ASN A 4 -23.68 37.24 18.86
CA ASN A 4 -22.99 35.94 18.96
C ASN A 4 -23.69 35.03 20.00
N LEU A 5 -24.23 35.62 21.06
CA LEU A 5 -25.04 34.90 22.05
C LEU A 5 -26.36 34.40 21.46
N LEU A 6 -27.03 35.20 20.61
CA LEU A 6 -28.23 34.76 19.90
C LEU A 6 -27.96 33.60 18.94
N ILE A 7 -26.86 33.65 18.18
CA ILE A 7 -26.49 32.56 17.25
C ILE A 7 -26.19 31.27 18.02
N LEU A 8 -25.42 31.35 19.11
CA LEU A 8 -25.11 30.19 19.95
C LEU A 8 -26.36 29.60 20.62
N GLY A 9 -27.29 30.46 21.08
CA GLY A 9 -28.56 30.02 21.64
C GLY A 9 -29.44 29.27 20.65
N VAL A 10 -29.55 29.78 19.41
CA VAL A 10 -30.32 29.10 18.35
C VAL A 10 -29.70 27.75 17.99
N LEU A 11 -28.37 27.66 17.94
CA LEU A 11 -27.66 26.41 17.65
C LEU A 11 -27.84 25.35 18.73
N ALA A 12 -27.83 25.75 20.01
CA ALA A 12 -28.03 24.85 21.13
C ALA A 12 -29.47 24.30 21.20
N VAL A 13 -30.47 25.14 20.91
CA VAL A 13 -31.88 24.73 20.86
C VAL A 13 -32.15 23.78 19.69
N ALA A 14 -31.57 24.05 18.51
CA ALA A 14 -31.70 23.17 17.36
C ALA A 14 -31.13 21.78 17.65
N SER A 15 -29.90 21.70 18.17
CA SER A 15 -29.21 20.44 18.45
C SER A 15 -29.86 19.59 19.56
N ALA A 16 -30.44 20.21 20.59
CA ALA A 16 -31.18 19.48 21.63
C ALA A 16 -32.52 18.91 21.14
N SER A 17 -33.11 19.49 20.08
CA SER A 17 -34.41 19.08 19.53
C SER A 17 -34.31 17.97 18.47
N PHE A 18 -33.11 17.73 17.93
CA PHE A 18 -32.85 16.71 16.91
C PHE A 18 -33.21 15.27 17.33
N PRO A 19 -32.82 14.79 18.52
CA PRO A 19 -33.13 13.42 18.94
C PRO A 19 -34.64 13.19 19.08
N MET A 20 -35.35 14.20 19.59
CA MET A 20 -36.78 14.12 19.88
C MET A 20 -37.64 14.15 18.61
N LEU A 21 -37.23 14.95 17.61
CA LEU A 21 -37.90 15.02 16.32
C LEU A 21 -37.68 13.76 15.47
N TYR A 22 -36.49 13.17 15.53
CA TYR A 22 -36.19 11.90 14.84
C TYR A 22 -37.00 10.73 15.41
N GLN A 23 -37.15 10.67 16.73
CA GLN A 23 -37.86 9.58 17.39
C GLN A 23 -39.38 9.66 17.21
N SER A 24 -39.94 10.86 17.06
CA SER A 24 -41.39 11.06 16.90
C SER A 24 -41.86 10.96 15.45
N ASN A 25 -41.16 11.60 14.50
CA ASN A 25 -41.62 11.71 13.10
C ASN A 25 -40.46 11.56 12.08
N PRO A 26 -39.99 10.32 11.83
CA PRO A 26 -38.85 10.08 10.94
C PRO A 26 -39.10 10.49 9.48
N GLN A 27 -40.36 10.45 9.01
CA GLN A 27 -40.70 10.78 7.62
C GLN A 27 -40.62 12.28 7.29
N MET A 28 -40.90 13.17 8.26
CA MET A 28 -40.74 14.61 8.05
C MET A 28 -39.27 15.00 7.96
N PHE A 29 -38.41 14.34 8.75
CA PHE A 29 -36.97 14.54 8.72
C PHE A 29 -36.37 14.18 7.35
N GLU A 30 -36.78 13.05 6.79
CA GLU A 30 -36.40 12.62 5.44
C GLU A 30 -36.82 13.63 4.36
N GLY A 31 -38.02 14.21 4.46
CA GLY A 31 -38.48 15.26 3.54
C GLY A 31 -37.63 16.52 3.62
N LEU A 32 -37.28 16.95 4.84
CA LEU A 32 -36.41 18.11 5.07
C LEU A 32 -34.99 17.87 4.56
N LEU A 33 -34.43 16.67 4.78
CA LEU A 33 -33.14 16.24 4.25
C LEU A 33 -33.12 16.23 2.72
N LYS A 34 -34.15 15.68 2.08
CA LYS A 34 -34.28 15.65 0.62
C LYS A 34 -34.47 17.04 0.00
N SER A 35 -35.10 17.97 0.73
CA SER A 35 -35.17 19.38 0.30
C SER A 35 -33.86 20.13 0.50
N ALA A 36 -33.08 19.82 1.54
CA ALA A 36 -31.78 20.43 1.81
C ALA A 36 -30.66 19.85 0.92
N VAL A 37 -30.72 18.56 0.63
CA VAL A 37 -29.90 17.86 -0.36
C VAL A 37 -30.62 17.95 -1.70
N GLY A 38 -30.65 19.16 -2.26
CA GLY A 38 -31.29 19.40 -3.55
C GLY A 38 -30.85 18.38 -4.61
N THR A 39 -31.82 17.92 -5.40
CA THR A 39 -31.67 16.99 -6.53
C THR A 39 -30.50 17.38 -7.43
N ARG A 40 -29.34 16.73 -7.25
CA ARG A 40 -28.30 16.71 -8.27
C ARG A 40 -28.76 15.68 -9.30
N PRO A 41 -29.00 16.04 -10.58
CA PRO A 41 -29.40 15.07 -11.57
C PRO A 41 -28.32 13.99 -11.64
N ALA A 42 -28.76 12.74 -11.53
CA ALA A 42 -27.91 11.58 -11.76
C ALA A 42 -27.44 11.67 -13.22
N VAL A 43 -26.16 11.99 -13.40
CA VAL A 43 -25.49 11.69 -14.66
C VAL A 43 -25.42 10.17 -14.70
N GLU A 44 -26.31 9.55 -15.47
CA GLU A 44 -26.11 8.19 -15.97
C GLU A 44 -24.80 8.23 -16.76
N THR A 45 -23.72 7.99 -16.04
CA THR A 45 -22.46 7.63 -16.67
C THR A 45 -22.73 6.24 -17.18
N ASP A 46 -22.92 6.13 -18.49
CA ASP A 46 -22.90 4.86 -19.20
C ASP A 46 -21.51 4.26 -18.97
N LEU A 47 -21.38 3.52 -17.88
CA LEU A 47 -20.16 2.81 -17.50
C LEU A 47 -20.07 1.65 -18.46
N ASN A 48 -19.63 1.94 -19.68
CA ASN A 48 -19.01 0.94 -20.52
C ASN A 48 -17.80 0.45 -19.72
N LEU A 49 -18.02 -0.64 -18.96
CA LEU A 49 -17.05 -1.30 -18.13
C LEU A 49 -16.07 -1.98 -19.09
N ALA A 50 -15.26 -1.18 -19.77
CA ALA A 50 -14.09 -1.65 -20.46
C ALA A 50 -13.30 -2.39 -19.39
N ALA A 51 -13.28 -3.73 -19.52
CA ALA A 51 -12.63 -4.62 -18.58
C ALA A 51 -11.24 -4.04 -18.30
N VAL A 52 -11.01 -3.62 -17.05
CA VAL A 52 -9.67 -3.29 -16.60
C VAL A 52 -8.87 -4.55 -16.87
N PRO A 53 -7.87 -4.53 -17.76
CA PRO A 53 -7.09 -5.72 -18.01
C PRO A 53 -6.50 -6.15 -16.67
N ASP A 54 -6.82 -7.36 -16.25
CA ASP A 54 -6.38 -7.97 -14.98
C ASP A 54 -4.85 -8.16 -14.93
N ARG A 55 -4.16 -7.73 -15.99
CA ARG A 55 -2.71 -7.75 -16.12
C ARG A 55 -2.19 -6.33 -15.94
N PRO A 56 -1.31 -6.07 -14.95
CA PRO A 56 -0.66 -4.78 -14.82
C PRO A 56 0.02 -4.44 -16.15
N ALA A 57 -0.21 -3.22 -16.63
CA ALA A 57 0.34 -2.74 -17.90
C ALA A 57 1.84 -3.02 -17.95
N GLN A 58 2.27 -3.76 -18.97
CA GLN A 58 3.68 -4.02 -19.23
C GLN A 58 4.36 -2.67 -19.44
N PRO A 59 5.31 -2.28 -18.59
CA PRO A 59 5.94 -0.97 -18.71
C PRO A 59 6.75 -0.90 -20.01
N LEU A 60 6.64 0.21 -20.74
CA LEU A 60 7.46 0.48 -21.91
C LEU A 60 8.89 0.87 -21.49
N GLY A 61 9.91 0.38 -22.20
CA GLY A 61 11.32 0.69 -21.95
C GLY A 61 11.99 -0.21 -20.89
N ARG A 62 12.99 0.32 -20.17
CA ARG A 62 13.80 -0.42 -19.18
C ARG A 62 13.15 -0.41 -17.79
N LYS A 63 11.89 -0.80 -17.69
CA LYS A 63 11.16 -0.87 -16.42
C LYS A 63 10.64 -2.29 -16.20
N VAL A 64 10.62 -2.70 -14.93
CA VAL A 64 10.09 -3.99 -14.50
C VAL A 64 9.04 -3.70 -13.43
N VAL A 65 7.88 -4.34 -13.53
CA VAL A 65 6.83 -4.28 -12.50
C VAL A 65 6.79 -5.65 -11.83
N ILE A 66 6.95 -5.67 -10.51
CA ILE A 66 6.94 -6.89 -9.69
C ILE A 66 5.83 -6.72 -8.66
N ALA A 67 4.86 -7.62 -8.68
CA ALA A 67 3.84 -7.67 -7.64
C ALA A 67 4.44 -8.27 -6.36
N ALA A 68 3.99 -7.78 -5.21
CA ALA A 68 4.33 -8.39 -3.94
C ALA A 68 3.67 -9.77 -3.81
N ASP A 69 4.33 -10.69 -3.10
CA ASP A 69 3.74 -11.97 -2.70
C ASP A 69 2.65 -11.78 -1.62
N ALA A 70 1.97 -12.86 -1.23
CA ALA A 70 0.94 -12.80 -0.19
C ALA A 70 1.44 -12.32 1.19
N ARG A 71 2.76 -12.28 1.41
CA ARG A 71 3.41 -11.79 2.63
C ARG A 71 3.93 -10.36 2.48
N GLY A 72 3.74 -9.73 1.32
CA GLY A 72 4.22 -8.39 1.02
C GLY A 72 5.68 -8.32 0.55
N HIS A 73 6.35 -9.46 0.31
CA HIS A 73 7.73 -9.46 -0.17
C HIS A 73 7.78 -9.37 -1.70
N PHE A 74 8.82 -8.73 -2.22
CA PHE A 74 9.07 -8.65 -3.65
C PHE A 74 10.17 -9.63 -4.03
N THR A 75 9.83 -10.56 -4.93
CA THR A 75 10.79 -11.54 -5.46
C THR A 75 10.78 -11.51 -6.98
N SER A 76 11.94 -11.79 -7.59
CA SER A 76 12.07 -11.84 -9.05
C SER A 76 13.23 -12.75 -9.44
N ALA A 77 13.23 -13.16 -10.70
CA ALA A 77 14.32 -13.88 -11.32
C ALA A 77 15.43 -12.90 -11.74
N PHE A 78 16.64 -13.10 -11.26
CA PHE A 78 17.84 -12.33 -11.60
C PHE A 78 18.80 -13.17 -12.44
N LYS A 79 19.55 -12.53 -13.34
CA LYS A 79 20.69 -13.15 -14.00
C LYS A 79 21.98 -12.80 -13.28
N LEU A 80 22.60 -13.78 -12.65
CA LEU A 80 23.90 -13.66 -11.96
C LEU A 80 24.90 -14.59 -12.66
N ASN A 81 25.99 -14.04 -13.19
CA ASN A 81 27.01 -14.78 -13.95
C ASN A 81 26.42 -15.74 -15.00
N GLY A 82 25.41 -15.28 -15.75
CA GLY A 82 24.75 -16.06 -16.79
C GLY A 82 23.74 -17.10 -16.30
N ARG A 83 23.51 -17.23 -14.99
CA ARG A 83 22.53 -18.15 -14.40
C ARG A 83 21.33 -17.40 -13.84
N THR A 84 20.14 -17.97 -14.04
CA THR A 84 18.91 -17.47 -13.43
C THR A 84 18.86 -17.89 -11.96
N VAL A 85 18.63 -16.92 -11.07
CA VAL A 85 18.55 -17.11 -9.62
C VAL A 85 17.36 -16.30 -9.11
N ASP A 86 16.48 -16.93 -8.33
CA ASP A 86 15.41 -16.22 -7.65
C ASP A 86 15.98 -15.44 -6.46
N GLY A 87 15.64 -14.15 -6.39
CA GLY A 87 16.11 -13.26 -5.35
C GLY A 87 14.97 -12.44 -4.74
N MET A 88 15.17 -12.00 -3.50
CA MET A 88 14.29 -11.04 -2.84
C MET A 88 14.88 -9.64 -2.97
N ILE A 89 14.02 -8.65 -3.23
CA ILE A 89 14.41 -7.25 -3.20
C ILE A 89 14.35 -6.79 -1.75
N ASP A 90 15.53 -6.52 -1.17
CA ASP A 90 15.67 -6.05 0.20
C ASP A 90 16.26 -4.64 0.21
N THR A 91 15.43 -3.64 0.50
CA THR A 91 15.85 -2.23 0.59
C THR A 91 16.64 -1.92 1.86
N GLY A 92 16.62 -2.81 2.86
CA GLY A 92 17.40 -2.68 4.09
C GLY A 92 18.83 -3.19 3.95
N ALA A 93 19.14 -3.92 2.87
CA ALA A 93 20.47 -4.45 2.62
C ALA A 93 21.35 -3.44 1.86
N THR A 94 22.53 -3.15 2.41
CA THR A 94 23.54 -2.33 1.72
C THR A 94 24.30 -3.12 0.64
N LEU A 95 24.34 -4.45 0.77
CA LEU A 95 25.07 -5.37 -0.10
C LEU A 95 24.12 -6.46 -0.64
N VAL A 96 24.44 -7.02 -1.81
CA VAL A 96 23.74 -8.20 -2.33
C VAL A 96 24.22 -9.43 -1.56
N ALA A 97 23.36 -9.97 -0.70
CA ALA A 97 23.66 -11.19 0.06
C ALA A 97 23.38 -12.45 -0.78
N ILE A 98 24.40 -13.27 -1.00
CA ILE A 98 24.30 -14.54 -1.74
C ILE A 98 24.71 -15.68 -0.80
N ASN A 99 23.86 -16.70 -0.66
CA ASN A 99 24.22 -17.87 0.13
C ASN A 99 25.28 -18.73 -0.58
N GLY A 100 26.00 -19.57 0.18
CA GLY A 100 27.13 -20.34 -0.36
C GLY A 100 26.75 -21.34 -1.46
N SER A 101 25.53 -21.90 -1.45
CA SER A 101 25.10 -22.84 -2.50
C SER A 101 24.81 -22.12 -3.82
N THR A 102 24.18 -20.94 -3.77
CA THR A 102 23.99 -20.08 -4.93
C THR A 102 25.32 -19.56 -5.46
N ALA A 103 26.23 -19.10 -4.58
CA ALA A 103 27.58 -18.66 -4.97
C ALA A 103 28.31 -19.72 -5.81
N ARG A 104 28.33 -20.97 -5.34
CA ARG A 104 28.92 -22.09 -6.09
C ARG A 104 28.23 -22.33 -7.43
N ARG A 105 26.89 -22.29 -7.46
CA ARG A 105 26.12 -22.45 -8.70
C ARG A 105 26.54 -21.38 -9.71
N ILE A 106 26.67 -20.12 -9.31
CA ILE A 106 27.05 -19.01 -10.19
C ILE A 106 28.57 -18.91 -10.44
N GLY A 107 29.35 -19.94 -10.07
CA GLY A 107 30.78 -20.03 -10.38
C GLY A 107 31.70 -19.31 -9.40
N ILE A 108 31.20 -18.90 -8.24
CA ILE A 108 32.01 -18.30 -7.17
C ILE A 108 32.41 -19.41 -6.18
N SER A 109 33.71 -19.70 -6.15
CA SER A 109 34.30 -20.67 -5.21
C SER A 109 34.89 -19.92 -4.02
N LEU A 110 34.44 -20.28 -2.81
CA LEU A 110 34.89 -19.69 -1.55
C LEU A 110 35.37 -20.77 -0.60
N ASN A 111 36.47 -20.49 0.09
CA ASN A 111 37.00 -21.27 1.19
C ASN A 111 36.60 -20.65 2.53
N ALA A 112 36.70 -21.41 3.62
CA ALA A 112 36.39 -20.90 4.96
C ALA A 112 37.23 -19.67 5.34
N SER A 113 38.46 -19.57 4.85
CA SER A 113 39.36 -18.42 5.05
C SER A 113 38.86 -17.11 4.44
N ASP A 114 37.96 -17.18 3.45
CA ASP A 114 37.46 -15.99 2.76
C ASP A 114 36.41 -15.24 3.59
N PHE A 115 35.80 -15.91 4.56
CA PHE A 115 34.79 -15.37 5.46
C PHE A 115 35.42 -14.54 6.59
N LYS A 116 36.13 -13.48 6.21
CA LYS A 116 36.89 -12.60 7.12
C LYS A 116 36.17 -11.32 7.52
N HIS A 117 35.07 -10.98 6.83
CA HIS A 117 34.31 -9.76 7.10
C HIS A 117 33.15 -10.05 8.04
N GLN A 118 32.80 -9.11 8.91
CA GLN A 118 31.64 -9.20 9.77
C GLN A 118 30.50 -8.34 9.18
N VAL A 119 29.31 -8.93 9.07
CA VAL A 119 28.10 -8.21 8.64
C VAL A 119 27.03 -8.34 9.73
N ASN A 120 26.36 -7.23 10.02
CA ASN A 120 25.27 -7.20 10.99
C ASN A 120 23.96 -7.48 10.27
N THR A 121 23.24 -8.50 10.74
CA THR A 121 21.92 -8.87 10.25
C THR A 121 20.88 -8.66 11.34
N ALA A 122 19.60 -8.80 11.02
CA ALA A 122 18.53 -8.78 12.01
C ALA A 122 18.70 -9.87 13.09
N ASN A 123 19.36 -10.99 12.75
CA ASN A 123 19.63 -12.09 13.66
C ASN A 123 21.00 -11.98 14.35
N GLY A 124 21.64 -10.80 14.28
CA GLY A 124 22.97 -10.56 14.84
C GLY A 124 24.09 -10.62 13.81
N ALA A 125 25.33 -10.56 14.30
CA ALA A 125 26.51 -10.50 13.47
C ALA A 125 26.93 -11.89 12.94
N ILE A 126 27.26 -11.95 11.65
CA ILE A 126 27.78 -13.16 11.00
C ILE A 126 29.07 -12.85 10.23
N LYS A 127 29.85 -13.89 9.93
CA LYS A 127 30.98 -13.77 9.01
C LYS A 127 30.52 -13.89 7.56
N ALA A 128 31.12 -13.10 6.68
CA ALA A 128 30.86 -13.08 5.25
C ALA A 128 32.18 -12.99 4.46
N ALA A 129 32.16 -13.54 3.24
CA ALA A 129 33.16 -13.26 2.22
C ALA A 129 32.65 -12.12 1.34
N LEU A 130 33.51 -11.16 1.02
CA LEU A 130 33.24 -10.09 0.07
C LEU A 130 34.03 -10.39 -1.21
N VAL A 131 33.34 -10.38 -2.35
CA VAL A 131 33.85 -10.76 -3.68
C VAL A 131 33.66 -9.60 -4.64
#